data_AF-A0A194V7F2-F1
#
_entry.id   AF-A0A194V7F2-F1
#
_cell.length_a   1.000
_cell.length_b   1.000
_cell.length_c   1.000
_cell.angle_alpha   90.00
_cell.angle_beta   90.00
_cell.angle_gamma   90.00
#
_symmetry.space_group_name_H-M   'P 1'
#
loop_
_entity.id
_entity.type
_entity.pdbx_description
1 polymer ?
#
loop_
_entity_poly.entity_id
_entity_poly.type
_entity_poly.pdbx_seq_one_letter_code
_entity_poly.pdbx_strand_id
1 'polypeptide(L)'
;MGSSTLLLPASDQELLALRRKCASALWTLVPRSIGRLFFGGSATSWLARCFSSSPRSDELDAQIITEIETDILDVFSDHYCNKHLMYGALELILVRVMPELAEKGVVELWEERLN
;
A
#
# COMPACT_ATOMS: atom_id res chain seq x y z
N MET A 1 10.80 -23.76 3.90
CA MET A 1 10.29 -23.68 2.52
C MET A 1 8.92 -23.03 2.58
N GLY A 2 8.80 -21.76 2.20
CA GLY A 2 7.50 -21.07 2.21
C GLY A 2 6.65 -21.60 1.08
N SER A 3 5.50 -22.20 1.38
CA SER A 3 4.54 -22.62 0.37
C SER A 3 4.15 -21.40 -0.46
N SER A 4 4.44 -21.42 -1.76
CA SER A 4 4.11 -20.30 -2.66
C SER A 4 2.61 -20.03 -2.58
N THR A 5 2.26 -18.87 -2.03
CA THR A 5 0.87 -18.44 -1.79
C THR A 5 0.32 -17.63 -2.97
N LEU A 6 1.00 -17.66 -4.12
CA LEU A 6 0.58 -16.95 -5.35
C LEU A 6 -0.53 -17.71 -6.10
N LEU A 7 -1.51 -18.21 -5.36
CA LEU A 7 -2.79 -18.61 -5.93
C LEU A 7 -3.64 -17.36 -6.04
N LEU A 8 -4.24 -17.14 -7.21
CA LEU A 8 -5.26 -16.11 -7.31
C LEU A 8 -6.39 -16.47 -6.34
N PRO A 9 -6.82 -15.54 -5.48
CA PRO A 9 -7.92 -15.79 -4.56
C PRO A 9 -9.17 -16.12 -5.37
N ALA A 10 -9.84 -17.19 -5.00
CA ALA A 10 -10.98 -17.72 -5.74
C ALA A 10 -12.28 -16.98 -5.40
N SER A 11 -12.30 -16.22 -4.31
CA SER A 11 -13.48 -15.47 -3.84
C SER A 11 -13.10 -14.14 -3.17
N ASP A 12 -14.07 -13.23 -3.12
CA ASP A 12 -13.92 -11.93 -2.43
C ASP A 12 -13.67 -12.11 -0.92
N GLN A 13 -14.20 -13.17 -0.33
CA GLN A 13 -13.94 -13.49 1.07
C GLN A 13 -12.46 -13.87 1.31
N GLU A 14 -11.86 -14.62 0.39
CA GLU A 14 -10.43 -14.94 0.44
C GLU A 14 -9.57 -13.69 0.22
N LEU A 15 -9.99 -12.78 -0.68
CA LEU A 15 -9.35 -11.48 -0.88
C LEU A 15 -9.34 -10.64 0.39
N LEU A 16 -10.50 -10.51 1.06
CA LEU A 16 -10.60 -9.77 2.32
C LEU A 16 -9.76 -10.42 3.42
N ALA A 17 -9.80 -11.75 3.54
CA ALA A 17 -8.95 -12.47 4.49
C ALA A 17 -7.45 -12.23 4.24
N LEU A 18 -7.05 -12.17 2.97
CA LEU A 18 -5.68 -11.86 2.57
C LEU A 18 -5.31 -10.41 2.92
N ARG A 19 -6.19 -9.44 2.67
CA ARG A 19 -5.96 -8.03 3.03
C ARG A 19 -5.82 -7.84 4.53
N ARG A 20 -6.71 -8.43 5.32
CA ARG A 20 -6.62 -8.41 6.78
C ARG A 20 -5.34 -9.05 7.30
N LYS A 21 -4.90 -10.15 6.67
CA LYS A 21 -3.60 -10.77 6.98
C LYS A 21 -2.43 -9.86 6.61
N CYS A 22 -2.50 -9.17 5.48
CA CYS A 22 -1.49 -8.20 5.05
C CYS A 22 -1.44 -7.00 6.01
N ALA A 23 -2.59 -6.44 6.37
CA ALA A 23 -2.70 -5.34 7.33
C ALA A 23 -2.12 -5.70 8.70
N SER A 24 -2.40 -6.91 9.21
CA SER A 24 -1.78 -7.38 10.45
C SER A 24 -0.26 -7.57 10.32
N ALA A 25 0.23 -8.08 9.19
CA ALA A 25 1.67 -8.17 8.93
C ALA A 25 2.34 -6.78 8.85
N LEU A 26 1.71 -5.80 8.19
CA LEU A 26 2.18 -4.42 8.14
C LEU A 26 2.24 -3.80 9.54
N TRP A 27 1.22 -4.04 10.38
CA TRP A 27 1.23 -3.59 11.77
C TRP A 27 2.41 -4.16 12.58
N THR A 28 2.82 -5.40 12.32
CA THR A 28 3.99 -5.99 13.00
C THR A 28 5.34 -5.41 12.56
N LEU A 29 5.42 -4.84 11.36
CA LEU A 29 6.65 -4.24 10.84
C LEU A 29 6.88 -2.83 11.38
N VAL A 30 5.80 -2.10 11.70
CA VAL A 30 5.87 -0.72 12.15
C VAL A 30 5.99 -0.64 13.67
N PRO A 31 6.96 0.12 14.22
CA PRO A 31 7.01 0.37 15.66
C PRO A 31 5.68 0.96 16.15
N ARG A 32 5.10 0.36 17.20
CA ARG A 32 3.74 0.69 17.68
C ARG A 32 3.50 2.19 17.92
N SER A 33 4.53 2.93 18.32
CA SER A 33 4.46 4.37 18.54
C SER A 33 4.18 5.15 17.24
N ILE A 34 4.85 4.78 16.15
CA ILE A 34 4.71 5.41 14.83
C ILE A 34 3.39 4.95 14.22
N GLY A 35 3.11 3.66 14.30
CA GLY A 35 1.88 3.11 13.76
C GLY A 35 0.62 3.73 14.39
N ARG A 36 0.60 3.96 15.71
CA ARG A 36 -0.53 4.64 16.39
C ARG A 36 -0.70 6.11 16.02
N LEU A 37 0.34 6.75 15.50
CA LEU A 37 0.32 8.13 15.05
C LEU A 37 -0.20 8.23 13.61
N PHE A 38 0.26 7.33 12.72
CA PHE A 38 -0.06 7.37 11.30
C PHE A 38 -1.35 6.63 10.92
N PHE A 39 -1.65 5.53 11.59
CA PHE A 39 -2.79 4.65 11.28
C PHE A 39 -3.82 4.60 12.42
N GLY A 40 -3.69 5.49 13.40
CA GLY A 40 -4.52 5.49 14.59
C GLY A 40 -5.32 6.78 14.77
N GLY A 41 -5.56 7.54 13.69
CA GLY A 41 -6.48 8.66 13.80
C GLY A 41 -6.47 9.71 12.69
N SER A 42 -7.65 9.88 12.11
CA SER A 42 -8.23 11.21 11.87
C SER A 42 -8.21 12.06 13.15
N ALA A 43 -8.08 13.38 13.02
CA ALA A 43 -7.97 14.33 14.15
C ALA A 43 -9.09 14.20 15.20
N THR A 44 -10.28 13.75 14.79
CA THR A 44 -11.42 13.47 15.67
C THR A 44 -11.23 12.21 16.53
N SER A 45 -10.55 11.19 16.01
CA SER A 45 -10.23 9.94 16.71
C SER A 45 -9.14 10.15 17.78
N TRP A 46 -8.13 10.98 17.48
CA TRP A 46 -7.13 11.39 18.48
C TRP A 46 -7.75 12.13 19.66
N LEU A 47 -8.68 13.06 19.40
CA LEU A 47 -9.41 13.76 20.47
C LEU A 47 -10.33 12.83 21.25
N ALA A 48 -11.12 11.98 20.59
CA ALA A 48 -11.97 11.00 21.26
C ALA A 48 -11.17 10.06 22.20
N ARG A 49 -9.94 9.70 21.82
CA ARG A 49 -9.01 8.87 22.60
C ARG A 49 -8.45 9.56 23.84
N CYS A 50 -8.40 10.89 23.88
CA CYS A 50 -8.02 11.66 25.08
C CYS A 50 -9.15 11.72 26.12
N PHE A 51 -10.42 11.58 25.70
CA PHE A 51 -11.60 11.77 26.55
C PHE A 51 -12.34 10.47 26.92
N SER A 52 -11.88 9.31 26.44
CA SER A 52 -12.46 8.01 26.75
C SER A 52 -11.53 7.17 27.64
N SER A 53 -12.13 6.48 28.61
CA SER A 53 -11.45 5.58 29.54
C SER A 53 -10.67 4.49 28.78
N SER A 54 -9.35 4.50 28.92
CA SER A 54 -8.34 3.58 28.36
C SER A 54 -8.92 2.33 27.68
N PRO A 55 -9.10 2.32 26.34
CA PRO A 55 -9.34 1.08 25.62
C PRO A 55 -8.17 0.13 25.83
N ARG A 56 -8.45 -1.18 25.95
CA ARG A 56 -7.39 -2.21 26.05
C ARG A 56 -6.52 -2.13 24.79
N SER A 57 -5.21 -2.37 24.95
CA SER A 57 -4.23 -2.31 23.86
C SER A 57 -4.63 -3.11 22.62
N ASP A 58 -5.33 -4.22 22.82
CA ASP A 58 -5.64 -5.18 21.76
C ASP A 58 -6.79 -4.69 20.87
N GLU A 59 -7.73 -3.92 21.43
CA GLU A 59 -8.85 -3.34 20.69
C GLU A 59 -8.39 -2.17 19.83
N LEU A 60 -7.42 -1.38 20.33
CA LEU A 60 -6.74 -0.35 19.56
C LEU A 60 -5.99 -0.94 18.37
N ASP A 61 -5.24 -2.03 18.59
CA ASP A 61 -4.49 -2.69 17.54
C ASP A 61 -5.44 -3.26 16.45
N ALA A 62 -6.60 -3.80 16.85
CA ALA A 62 -7.61 -4.27 15.90
C ALA A 62 -8.24 -3.15 15.07
N GLN A 63 -8.49 -1.99 15.67
CA GLN A 63 -9.00 -0.82 14.98
C GLN A 63 -8.00 -0.29 13.95
N ILE A 64 -6.73 -0.22 14.32
CA ILE A 64 -5.64 0.20 13.42
C ILE A 64 -5.50 -0.76 12.24
N ILE A 65 -5.59 -2.07 12.47
CA ILE A 65 -5.56 -3.05 11.38
C ILE A 65 -6.71 -2.83 10.40
N THR A 66 -7.89 -2.46 10.90
CA THR A 66 -9.06 -2.16 10.05
C THR A 66 -8.87 -0.87 9.26
N GLU A 67 -8.25 0.15 9.86
CA GLU A 67 -7.88 1.40 9.19
C GLU A 67 -6.87 1.14 8.06
N ILE A 68 -5.83 0.33 8.31
CA ILE A 68 -4.86 -0.08 7.29
C ILE A 68 -5.55 -0.87 6.16
N GLU A 69 -6.46 -1.79 6.49
CA GLU A 69 -7.20 -2.56 5.49
C GLU A 69 -8.07 -1.66 4.59
N THR A 70 -8.76 -0.68 5.17
CA THR A 70 -9.74 0.15 4.45
C THR A 70 -9.09 1.34 3.74
N ASP A 71 -8.21 2.08 4.41
CA ASP A 71 -7.70 3.35 3.89
C ASP A 71 -6.46 3.18 3.02
N ILE A 72 -5.67 2.12 3.27
CA ILE A 72 -4.39 1.90 2.57
C ILE A 72 -4.52 0.78 1.56
N LEU A 73 -5.01 -0.39 2.00
CA LEU A 73 -5.04 -1.56 1.14
C LEU A 73 -6.18 -1.52 0.12
N ASP A 74 -7.27 -0.79 0.38
CA ASP A 74 -8.39 -0.71 -0.57
C ASP A 74 -8.04 0.10 -1.83
N VAL A 75 -7.01 0.96 -1.80
CA VAL A 75 -6.50 1.66 -3.00
C VAL A 75 -6.06 0.67 -4.08
N PHE A 76 -5.58 -0.52 -3.69
CA PHE A 76 -5.22 -1.58 -4.64
C PHE A 76 -6.44 -2.30 -5.26
N SER A 77 -7.66 -2.05 -4.77
CA SER A 77 -8.89 -2.46 -5.43
C SER A 77 -9.20 -1.61 -6.67
N ASP A 78 -8.69 -0.38 -6.72
CA ASP A 78 -9.01 0.59 -7.77
C ASP A 78 -8.20 0.32 -9.05
N HIS A 79 -8.92 0.14 -10.16
CA HIS A 79 -8.33 -0.11 -11.46
C HIS A 79 -7.45 1.05 -11.98
N TYR A 80 -7.86 2.30 -11.76
CA TYR A 80 -7.10 3.49 -12.15
C TYR A 80 -5.79 3.57 -11.36
N CYS A 81 -5.83 3.34 -10.04
CA CYS A 81 -4.63 3.30 -9.21
C CYS A 81 -3.66 2.20 -9.66
N ASN A 82 -4.16 1.00 -9.90
CA ASN A 82 -3.36 -0.12 -10.37
C ASN A 82 -2.72 0.16 -11.74
N LYS A 83 -3.46 0.81 -12.65
CA LYS A 83 -2.94 1.23 -13.94
C LYS A 83 -1.72 2.16 -13.77
N HIS A 84 -1.84 3.22 -12.97
CA HIS A 84 -0.77 4.19 -12.75
C HIS A 84 0.42 3.58 -12.00
N LEU A 85 0.16 2.70 -11.03
CA LEU A 85 1.20 1.97 -10.33
C LEU A 85 2.05 1.14 -11.30
N MET A 86 1.40 0.41 -12.21
CA MET A 86 2.11 -0.40 -13.21
C MET A 86 2.91 0.45 -14.20
N TYR A 87 2.32 1.53 -14.73
CA TYR A 87 3.06 2.42 -15.63
C TYR A 87 4.22 3.11 -14.92
N GLY A 88 4.04 3.58 -13.69
CA GLY A 88 5.12 4.21 -12.91
C GLY A 88 6.24 3.22 -12.55
N ALA A 89 5.91 1.97 -12.21
CA ALA A 89 6.91 0.93 -11.98
C ALA A 89 7.70 0.61 -13.25
N LEU A 90 7.01 0.47 -14.39
CA LEU A 90 7.65 0.25 -15.68
C LEU A 90 8.54 1.43 -16.08
N GLU A 91 8.05 2.66 -15.94
CA GLU A 91 8.82 3.88 -16.20
C GLU A 91 10.09 3.92 -15.34
N LEU A 92 9.98 3.62 -14.05
CA LEU A 92 11.13 3.63 -13.14
C LEU A 92 12.16 2.55 -13.50
N ILE A 93 11.71 1.36 -13.91
CA ILE A 93 12.59 0.30 -14.43
C ILE A 93 13.26 0.76 -15.73
N LEU A 94 12.49 1.33 -16.66
CA LEU A 94 12.99 1.79 -17.96
C LEU A 94 14.02 2.90 -17.81
N VAL A 95 13.76 3.90 -16.97
CA VAL A 95 14.72 4.98 -16.65
C VAL A 95 15.96 4.42 -15.96
N ARG A 96 15.82 3.37 -15.14
CA ARG A 96 16.99 2.74 -14.49
C ARG A 96 17.89 1.98 -15.48
N VAL A 97 17.29 1.39 -16.53
CA VAL A 97 18.00 0.65 -17.60
C VAL A 97 18.54 1.59 -18.67
N MET A 98 17.77 2.60 -19.07
CA MET A 98 18.11 3.59 -20.09
C MET A 98 17.81 4.99 -19.56
N PRO A 99 18.76 5.62 -18.84
CA PRO A 99 18.53 6.91 -18.18
C PRO A 99 18.27 8.06 -19.17
N GLU A 100 18.67 7.91 -20.43
CA GLU A 100 18.34 8.84 -21.53
C GLU A 100 16.83 9.08 -21.66
N LEU A 101 15.98 8.12 -21.25
CA LEU A 101 14.52 8.25 -21.26
C LEU A 101 13.98 9.25 -20.23
N ALA A 102 14.75 9.60 -19.20
CA ALA A 102 14.33 10.60 -18.22
C ALA A 102 14.44 12.03 -18.78
N GLU A 103 15.34 12.24 -19.74
CA GLU A 103 15.60 13.55 -20.33
C GLU A 103 14.91 13.70 -21.68
N LYS A 104 14.89 12.64 -22.49
CA LYS A 104 14.34 12.63 -23.84
C LYS A 104 13.23 11.60 -23.98
N GLY A 105 12.18 11.97 -24.70
CA GLY A 105 11.10 11.04 -25.02
C GLY A 105 11.58 9.88 -25.91
N VAL A 106 10.84 8.76 -25.90
CA VAL A 106 11.13 7.63 -26.81
C VAL A 106 11.20 8.09 -28.27
N VAL A 107 10.31 8.99 -28.68
CA VAL A 107 10.25 9.52 -30.05
C VAL A 107 11.52 10.30 -30.40
N GLU A 108 11.97 11.17 -29.51
CA GLU A 108 13.18 11.99 -29.71
C GLU A 108 14.43 11.13 -29.83
N LEU A 109 14.57 10.11 -28.98
CA LEU A 109 15.69 9.16 -29.06
C LEU A 109 15.68 8.31 -30.34
N TRP A 110 14.49 8.02 -30.87
CA TRP A 110 14.36 7.30 -32.14
C TRP A 110 14.82 8.15 -33.32
N GLU A 111 14.45 9.43 -33.35
CA GLU A 111 14.86 10.37 -34.40
C GLU A 111 16.37 10.60 -34.40
N GLU A 112 17.01 10.67 -33.22
CA GLU A 112 18.46 10.82 -33.11
C GLU A 112 19.25 9.59 -33.59
N ARG A 113 18.68 8.38 -33.51
CA ARG A 113 19.36 7.13 -33.89
C ARG A 113 19.10 6.69 -35.33
N LEU A 114 18.07 7.23 -35.97
CA LEU A 114 17.71 6.94 -37.36
C LEU A 114 18.35 7.92 -38.37
N ASN A 115 18.93 9.02 -37.88
CA ASN A 115 19.81 9.93 -38.65
C ASN A 115 21.28 9.54 -38.51
#